data_AF-A0A2V6Y6T5-F1
#
_entry.id   AF-A0A2V6Y6T5-F1
#
_cell.length_a   1.000
_cell.length_b   1.000
_cell.length_c   1.000
_cell.angle_alpha   90.00
_cell.angle_beta   90.00
_cell.angle_gamma   90.00
#
_symmetry.space_group_name_H-M   'P 1'
#
loop_
_entity.id
_entity.type
_entity.pdbx_description
1 polymer ?
#
loop_
_entity_poly.entity_id
_entity_poly.type
_entity_poly.pdbx_seq_one_letter_code
_entity_poly.pdbx_strand_id
1 'polypeptide(L)'
;MIFQRVGPALAILLVASPVFAGHGATDLNSHRATPGIKIELIELPPGQGGGTVQYRLRSTGVPRDVTFDVWAKDFRQPFREIASGFRIDAAGALVSIDLNGGRPQRLDAMALSPGPYPRGAAWEVALVSIDRAITAFARVIPHPIVARDGPCTVYLELASARGERFVASGTGFVPGDDVVVESQFSGQVNRRPLRVTAEGMLPPDDISHAPIGPDRSARYAVKGRACEVTLEYRWGAPALQRR
;
A
#
# COMPACT_ATOMS: atom_id res chain seq x y z
N MET A 1 -44.75 65.61 26.38
CA MET A 1 -45.06 64.18 26.57
C MET A 1 -44.39 63.39 25.45
N ILE A 2 -43.34 62.65 25.80
CA ILE A 2 -42.51 61.85 24.87
C ILE A 2 -42.96 60.39 25.05
N PHE A 3 -43.34 59.71 23.97
CA PHE A 3 -43.54 58.26 23.98
C PHE A 3 -42.60 57.61 22.96
N GLN A 4 -41.52 57.01 23.49
CA GLN A 4 -40.71 56.01 22.81
C GLN A 4 -41.39 54.64 22.98
N ARG A 5 -41.47 53.84 21.90
CA ARG A 5 -41.63 52.39 22.00
C ARG A 5 -40.78 51.66 20.95
N VAL A 6 -39.60 51.25 21.45
CA VAL A 6 -38.86 49.99 21.27
C VAL A 6 -39.36 49.03 20.18
N GLY A 7 -38.51 48.80 19.17
CA GLY A 7 -38.64 47.69 18.22
C GLY A 7 -37.90 46.43 18.70
N PRO A 8 -38.32 45.21 18.30
CA PRO A 8 -37.67 43.98 18.70
C PRO A 8 -36.42 43.70 17.85
N ALA A 9 -35.27 43.53 18.51
CA ALA A 9 -34.06 43.02 17.89
C ALA A 9 -34.11 41.48 17.88
N LEU A 10 -34.24 40.92 16.67
CA LEU A 10 -34.19 39.48 16.42
C LEU A 10 -32.71 39.04 16.40
N ALA A 11 -32.24 38.38 17.46
CA ALA A 11 -30.90 37.80 17.51
C ALA A 11 -30.89 36.44 16.79
N ILE A 12 -30.32 36.41 15.58
CA ILE A 12 -30.06 35.18 14.83
C ILE A 12 -28.79 34.53 15.41
N LEU A 13 -28.96 33.47 16.19
CA LEU A 13 -27.87 32.57 16.58
C LEU A 13 -27.50 31.66 15.40
N LEU A 14 -26.42 32.02 14.70
CA LEU A 14 -25.73 31.14 13.76
C LEU A 14 -25.01 30.04 14.55
N VAL A 15 -25.63 28.87 14.64
CA VAL A 15 -24.96 27.64 15.10
C VAL A 15 -24.04 27.18 13.98
N ALA A 16 -22.76 27.54 14.08
CA ALA A 16 -21.72 27.00 13.23
C ALA A 16 -21.45 25.55 13.63
N SER A 17 -22.12 24.60 12.99
CA SER A 17 -21.73 23.19 13.08
C SER A 17 -20.32 23.05 12.46
N PRO A 18 -19.34 22.43 13.13
CA PRO A 18 -18.09 22.08 12.49
C PRO A 18 -18.38 21.04 11.42
N VAL A 19 -18.34 21.47 10.17
CA VAL A 19 -18.26 20.56 9.03
C VAL A 19 -16.90 19.88 9.17
N PHE A 20 -16.89 18.61 9.60
CA PHE A 20 -15.74 17.74 9.41
C PHE A 20 -15.59 17.53 7.91
N ALA A 21 -14.89 18.47 7.27
CA ALA A 21 -14.45 18.34 5.91
C ALA A 21 -13.53 17.12 5.87
N GLY A 22 -13.94 16.05 5.18
CA GLY A 22 -13.06 14.92 4.89
C GLY A 22 -11.75 15.47 4.34
N HIS A 23 -10.65 15.16 5.02
CA HIS A 23 -9.38 15.78 4.72
C HIS A 23 -8.99 15.44 3.28
N GLY A 24 -8.69 16.49 2.49
CA GLY A 24 -8.26 16.33 1.10
C GLY A 24 -7.00 15.44 1.00
N ALA A 25 -6.76 14.93 -0.22
CA ALA A 25 -5.58 14.14 -0.54
C ALA A 25 -4.32 14.77 0.06
N THR A 26 -3.57 13.98 0.83
CA THR A 26 -2.41 14.44 1.61
C THR A 26 -1.15 13.70 1.18
N ASP A 27 -0.02 14.41 1.15
CA ASP A 27 1.30 13.83 0.92
C ASP A 27 1.84 13.24 2.24
N LEU A 28 1.61 11.95 2.46
CA LEU A 28 2.19 11.20 3.57
C LEU A 28 3.46 10.49 3.09
N ASN A 29 4.54 10.59 3.87
CA ASN A 29 5.84 10.01 3.55
C ASN A 29 6.15 8.83 4.48
N SER A 30 6.19 7.61 3.92
CA SER A 30 6.46 6.39 4.68
C SER A 30 7.86 6.31 5.29
N HIS A 31 8.83 7.08 4.76
CA HIS A 31 10.17 7.20 5.36
C HIS A 31 10.20 8.03 6.65
N ARG A 32 9.08 8.66 7.02
CA ARG A 32 8.94 9.46 8.25
C ARG A 32 8.00 8.82 9.27
N ALA A 33 7.84 7.49 9.21
CA ALA A 33 7.08 6.74 10.20
C ALA A 33 7.60 7.02 11.62
N THR A 34 6.68 7.18 12.58
CA THR A 34 7.01 7.43 13.98
C THR A 34 7.67 6.20 14.59
N PRO A 35 8.88 6.34 15.17
CA PRO A 35 9.57 5.22 15.82
C PRO A 35 8.72 4.59 16.94
N GLY A 36 8.79 3.26 17.06
CA GLY A 36 8.09 2.50 18.11
C GLY A 36 6.65 2.11 17.78
N ILE A 37 6.06 2.67 16.71
CA ILE A 37 4.72 2.31 16.25
C ILE A 37 4.84 1.46 14.99
N LYS A 38 4.11 0.34 14.95
CA LYS A 38 4.08 -0.55 13.79
C LYS A 38 2.65 -0.93 13.45
N ILE A 39 2.36 -0.95 12.16
CA ILE A 39 1.13 -1.54 11.63
C ILE A 39 1.48 -2.61 10.61
N GLU A 40 0.61 -3.61 10.49
CA GLU A 40 0.76 -4.74 9.59
C GLU A 40 -0.57 -5.06 8.93
N LEU A 41 -0.54 -5.39 7.64
CA LEU A 41 -1.68 -5.87 6.88
C LEU A 41 -1.64 -7.40 6.85
N ILE A 42 -2.58 -8.03 7.55
CA ILE A 42 -2.71 -9.48 7.61
C ILE A 42 -3.75 -9.89 6.57
N GLU A 43 -3.33 -10.64 5.55
CA GLU A 43 -4.24 -11.18 4.55
C GLU A 43 -5.29 -12.09 5.19
N LEU A 44 -6.55 -11.88 4.83
CA LEU A 44 -7.66 -12.70 5.28
C LEU A 44 -7.87 -13.88 4.33
N PRO A 45 -8.33 -15.04 4.83
CA PRO A 45 -8.69 -16.16 3.97
C PRO A 45 -9.69 -15.72 2.88
N PRO A 46 -9.60 -16.29 1.66
CA PRO A 46 -10.55 -15.98 0.59
C PRO A 46 -11.99 -16.19 1.05
N GLY A 47 -12.84 -15.16 0.92
CA GLY A 47 -14.27 -15.29 1.18
C GLY A 47 -14.97 -16.14 0.11
N GLN A 48 -16.15 -16.67 0.44
CA GLN A 48 -16.96 -17.49 -0.48
C GLN A 48 -17.41 -16.77 -1.77
N GLY A 49 -17.23 -15.44 -1.84
CA GLY A 49 -17.64 -14.60 -2.96
C GLY A 49 -16.54 -14.24 -3.97
N GLY A 50 -15.38 -14.89 -3.93
CA GLY A 50 -14.33 -14.88 -4.97
C GLY A 50 -14.06 -13.54 -5.68
N GLY A 51 -12.96 -12.86 -5.33
CA GLY A 51 -12.36 -11.93 -6.29
C GLY A 51 -11.36 -10.92 -5.72
N THR A 52 -11.58 -10.39 -4.52
CA THR A 52 -10.73 -9.33 -3.96
C THR A 52 -9.98 -9.80 -2.73
N VAL A 53 -8.68 -9.51 -2.69
CA VAL A 53 -7.86 -9.75 -1.50
C VAL A 53 -8.30 -8.77 -0.42
N GLN A 54 -8.45 -9.28 0.80
CA GLN A 54 -8.85 -8.50 1.96
C GLN A 54 -7.79 -8.61 3.04
N TYR A 55 -7.64 -7.54 3.81
CA TYR A 55 -6.63 -7.42 4.85
C TYR A 55 -7.26 -6.93 6.14
N ARG A 56 -6.74 -7.43 7.25
CA ARG A 56 -6.97 -6.87 8.57
C ARG A 56 -5.76 -6.05 8.98
N LEU A 57 -5.99 -4.86 9.54
CA LEU A 57 -4.92 -4.05 10.08
C LEU A 57 -4.64 -4.45 11.54
N ARG A 58 -3.41 -4.86 11.81
CA ARG A 58 -2.89 -5.05 13.17
C ARG A 58 -1.99 -3.88 13.51
N SER A 59 -2.04 -3.41 14.76
CA SER A 59 -1.17 -2.32 15.23
C SER A 59 -0.50 -2.68 16.56
N THR A 60 0.68 -2.10 16.79
CA THR A 60 1.44 -2.23 18.04
C THR A 60 2.14 -0.90 18.36
N GLY A 61 2.31 -0.60 19.65
CA GLY A 61 3.00 0.61 20.12
C GLY A 61 2.21 1.92 19.98
N VAL A 62 0.94 1.86 19.58
CA VAL A 62 0.08 3.04 19.42
C VAL A 62 -0.23 3.64 20.80
N PRO A 63 -0.20 4.98 20.98
CA PRO A 63 -0.56 5.65 22.24
C PRO A 63 -2.07 5.69 22.49
N ARG A 64 -2.47 5.69 23.78
CA ARG A 64 -3.88 5.58 24.19
C ARG A 64 -4.70 6.86 24.03
N ASP A 65 -4.09 8.01 24.28
CA ASP A 65 -4.80 9.30 24.32
C ASP A 65 -4.77 10.06 22.99
N VAL A 66 -4.53 9.34 21.89
CA VAL A 66 -4.44 9.90 20.54
C VAL A 66 -5.51 9.25 19.67
N THR A 67 -6.19 10.10 18.89
CA THR A 67 -7.15 9.67 17.87
C THR A 67 -6.43 9.54 16.53
N PHE A 68 -6.73 8.47 15.81
CA PHE A 68 -6.12 8.13 14.54
C PHE A 68 -7.16 7.97 13.43
N ASP A 69 -6.74 8.31 12.22
CA ASP A 69 -7.42 7.99 10.99
C ASP A 69 -6.62 6.93 10.22
N VAL A 70 -7.33 6.17 9.39
CA VAL A 70 -6.77 5.16 8.50
C VAL A 70 -6.79 5.72 7.09
N TRP A 71 -5.63 5.76 6.48
CA TRP A 71 -5.42 6.25 5.13
C TRP A 71 -4.94 5.12 4.24
N ALA A 72 -5.33 5.13 2.97
CA ALA A 72 -4.82 4.18 1.99
C ALA A 72 -4.31 4.91 0.74
N LYS A 73 -3.25 4.35 0.16
CA LYS A 73 -2.63 4.80 -1.08
C LYS A 73 -2.75 3.69 -2.11
N ASP A 74 -3.66 3.92 -3.04
CA ASP A 74 -3.77 3.14 -4.27
C ASP A 74 -2.60 3.44 -5.20
N PHE A 75 -2.29 2.49 -6.08
CA PHE A 75 -1.24 2.65 -7.07
C PHE A 75 -1.52 3.87 -7.96
N ARG A 76 -0.59 4.84 -7.94
CA ARG A 76 -0.65 6.14 -8.66
C ARG A 76 -1.61 7.17 -8.04
N GLN A 77 -2.18 6.90 -6.89
CA GLN A 77 -3.02 7.85 -6.18
C GLN A 77 -2.26 8.39 -4.95
N PRO A 78 -2.55 9.62 -4.52
CA PRO A 78 -2.14 10.07 -3.19
C PRO A 78 -2.90 9.30 -2.10
N PHE A 79 -2.46 9.42 -0.86
CA PHE A 79 -3.20 8.86 0.28
C PHE A 79 -4.59 9.52 0.38
N ARG A 80 -5.58 8.69 0.67
CA ARG A 80 -6.96 9.09 0.95
C ARG A 80 -7.40 8.47 2.27
N GLU A 81 -8.12 9.23 3.07
CA GLU A 81 -8.76 8.72 4.28
C GLU A 81 -9.82 7.67 3.88
N ILE A 82 -9.79 6.51 4.53
CA ILE A 82 -10.74 5.42 4.29
C ILE A 82 -11.55 5.06 5.54
N ALA A 83 -11.09 5.48 6.72
CA ALA A 83 -11.81 5.40 7.98
C ALA A 83 -11.22 6.41 8.95
N SER A 84 -12.02 6.98 9.85
CA SER A 84 -11.56 8.00 10.80
C SER A 84 -11.98 7.71 12.23
N GLY A 85 -11.28 8.37 13.17
CA GLY A 85 -11.70 8.45 14.56
C GLY A 85 -11.46 7.19 15.37
N PHE A 86 -10.28 6.56 15.30
CA PHE A 86 -9.93 5.39 16.11
C PHE A 86 -9.10 5.76 17.33
N ARG A 87 -9.40 5.17 18.49
CA ARG A 87 -8.60 5.31 19.72
C ARG A 87 -8.45 3.97 20.39
N ILE A 88 -7.36 3.80 21.15
CA ILE A 88 -7.14 2.58 21.92
C ILE A 88 -8.09 2.54 23.12
N ASP A 89 -8.76 1.41 23.29
CA ASP A 89 -9.61 1.13 24.44
C ASP A 89 -8.82 0.58 25.64
N ALA A 90 -9.52 0.23 26.73
CA ALA A 90 -8.89 -0.34 27.92
C ALA A 90 -8.13 -1.66 27.61
N ALA A 91 -8.63 -2.45 26.66
CA ALA A 91 -8.07 -3.73 26.25
C ALA A 91 -6.88 -3.61 25.27
N GLY A 92 -6.54 -2.39 24.84
CA GLY A 92 -5.43 -2.16 23.91
C GLY A 92 -5.84 -2.25 22.43
N ALA A 93 -7.14 -2.34 22.12
CA ALA A 93 -7.64 -2.41 20.74
C ALA A 93 -7.95 -1.02 20.21
N LEU A 94 -7.64 -0.74 18.94
CA LEU A 94 -8.12 0.45 18.25
C LEU A 94 -9.61 0.29 17.93
N VAL A 95 -10.44 1.16 18.50
CA VAL A 95 -11.89 1.15 18.34
C VAL A 95 -12.34 2.51 17.84
N SER A 96 -13.31 2.53 16.92
CA SER A 96 -13.91 3.76 16.44
C SER A 96 -14.59 4.51 17.60
N ILE A 97 -14.28 5.79 17.73
CA ILE A 97 -14.97 6.72 18.59
C ILE A 97 -16.27 7.03 17.89
N ASP A 98 -17.35 6.48 18.44
CA ASP A 98 -18.68 6.73 17.91
C ASP A 98 -19.08 8.19 18.15
N LEU A 99 -19.12 8.99 17.09
CA LEU A 99 -19.60 10.37 17.12
C LEU A 99 -21.12 10.47 16.88
N ASN A 100 -21.79 9.38 16.48
CA ASN A 100 -23.16 9.41 15.93
C ASN A 100 -24.13 8.34 16.50
N GLY A 101 -23.78 7.62 17.58
CA GLY A 101 -24.65 6.60 18.19
C GLY A 101 -24.55 5.19 17.56
N GLY A 102 -23.59 4.95 16.68
CA GLY A 102 -23.28 3.64 16.10
C GLY A 102 -22.54 2.70 17.07
N ARG A 103 -22.60 1.38 16.82
CA ARG A 103 -21.80 0.43 17.60
C ARG A 103 -20.30 0.66 17.34
N PRO A 104 -19.46 0.85 18.38
CA PRO A 104 -18.03 0.98 18.19
C PRO A 104 -17.46 -0.22 17.42
N GLN A 105 -16.72 0.05 16.36
CA GLN A 105 -16.10 -0.96 15.51
C GLN A 105 -14.62 -1.05 15.81
N ARG A 106 -14.13 -2.26 16.08
CA ARG A 106 -12.68 -2.49 16.21
C ARG A 106 -12.03 -2.40 14.83
N LEU A 107 -10.91 -1.72 14.74
CA LEU A 107 -10.14 -1.59 13.50
C LEU A 107 -9.65 -2.96 13.00
N ASP A 108 -9.27 -3.84 13.92
CA ASP A 108 -8.88 -5.22 13.59
C ASP A 108 -10.08 -6.12 13.23
N ALA A 109 -11.31 -5.64 13.32
CA ALA A 109 -12.48 -6.33 12.76
C ALA A 109 -12.83 -5.83 11.35
N MET A 110 -12.21 -4.75 10.87
CA MET A 110 -12.44 -4.22 9.53
C MET A 110 -11.69 -5.05 8.49
N ALA A 111 -12.39 -5.40 7.42
CA ALA A 111 -11.79 -5.97 6.22
C ALA A 111 -11.49 -4.82 5.25
N LEU A 112 -10.22 -4.48 5.11
CA LEU A 112 -9.76 -3.48 4.15
C LEU A 112 -9.48 -4.16 2.81
N SER A 113 -9.90 -3.54 1.71
CA SER A 113 -9.63 -4.07 0.37
C SER A 113 -9.20 -2.95 -0.57
N PRO A 114 -8.16 -3.16 -1.38
CA PRO A 114 -7.79 -2.25 -2.46
C PRO A 114 -8.75 -2.34 -3.68
N GLY A 115 -9.78 -3.21 -3.62
CA GLY A 115 -10.62 -3.54 -4.76
C GLY A 115 -9.81 -4.23 -5.87
N PRO A 116 -10.25 -4.12 -7.14
CA PRO A 116 -9.46 -4.61 -8.25
C PRO A 116 -8.08 -3.94 -8.30
N TYR A 117 -7.01 -4.72 -8.43
CA TYR A 117 -5.65 -4.17 -8.33
C TYR A 117 -4.70 -4.70 -9.42
N PRO A 118 -3.77 -3.87 -9.95
CA PRO A 118 -2.78 -4.35 -10.90
C PRO A 118 -1.81 -5.37 -10.27
N ARG A 119 -1.34 -6.33 -11.06
CA ARG A 119 -0.31 -7.27 -10.62
C ARG A 119 1.02 -6.54 -10.39
N GLY A 120 1.71 -6.90 -9.32
CA GLY A 120 3.00 -6.32 -8.94
C GLY A 120 2.91 -4.92 -8.33
N ALA A 121 1.74 -4.27 -8.33
CA ALA A 121 1.60 -2.94 -7.74
C ALA A 121 1.50 -3.01 -6.21
N ALA A 122 2.21 -2.12 -5.53
CA ALA A 122 2.10 -1.97 -4.08
C ALA A 122 0.83 -1.20 -3.68
N TRP A 123 0.21 -1.62 -2.59
CA TRP A 123 -0.84 -0.93 -1.86
C TRP A 123 -0.32 -0.59 -0.46
N GLU A 124 -0.50 0.65 -0.04
CA GLU A 124 -0.02 1.12 1.26
C GLU A 124 -1.19 1.60 2.12
N VAL A 125 -1.16 1.25 3.40
CA VAL A 125 -2.10 1.72 4.42
C VAL A 125 -1.31 2.45 5.48
N ALA A 126 -1.84 3.56 5.96
CA ALA A 126 -1.26 4.35 7.03
C ALA A 126 -2.25 4.54 8.18
N LEU A 127 -1.72 4.54 9.40
CA LEU A 127 -2.41 5.00 10.60
C LEU A 127 -1.83 6.36 10.97
N VAL A 128 -2.66 7.40 11.03
CA VAL A 128 -2.22 8.80 11.11
C VAL A 128 -2.99 9.50 12.21
N SER A 129 -2.31 10.16 13.15
CA SER A 129 -3.00 10.97 14.17
C SER A 129 -3.70 12.18 13.53
N ILE A 130 -4.76 12.69 14.17
CA ILE A 130 -5.51 13.86 13.66
C ILE A 130 -4.59 15.07 13.40
N ASP A 131 -3.60 15.29 14.27
CA ASP A 131 -2.59 16.35 14.15
C ASP A 131 -1.43 16.01 13.20
N ARG A 132 -1.43 14.79 12.64
CA ARG A 132 -0.40 14.22 11.74
C ARG A 132 1.01 14.13 12.34
N ALA A 133 1.16 14.32 13.65
CA ALA A 133 2.44 14.19 14.34
C ALA A 133 2.89 12.71 14.43
N ILE A 134 1.93 11.78 14.40
CA ILE A 134 2.16 10.36 14.54
C ILE A 134 1.69 9.63 13.28
N THR A 135 2.59 8.86 12.67
CA THR A 135 2.29 8.06 11.48
C THR A 135 2.91 6.67 11.57
N ALA A 136 2.19 5.66 11.07
CA ALA A 136 2.72 4.32 10.85
C ALA A 136 2.21 3.82 9.50
N PHE A 137 3.01 3.00 8.80
CA PHE A 137 2.72 2.54 7.45
C PHE A 137 2.86 1.03 7.35
N ALA A 138 1.98 0.41 6.56
CA ALA A 138 2.08 -0.98 6.12
C ALA A 138 1.96 -1.02 4.59
N ARG A 139 2.67 -1.95 3.98
CA ARG A 139 2.73 -2.10 2.53
C ARG A 139 2.59 -3.57 2.14
N VAL A 140 1.79 -3.83 1.12
CA VAL A 140 1.60 -5.17 0.52
C VAL A 140 1.51 -5.06 -1.00
N ILE A 141 1.71 -6.17 -1.71
CA ILE A 141 1.44 -6.27 -3.15
C ILE A 141 0.29 -7.27 -3.30
N PRO A 142 -0.96 -6.82 -3.50
CA PRO A 142 -2.13 -7.71 -3.45
C PRO A 142 -2.10 -8.87 -4.44
N HIS A 143 -1.50 -8.65 -5.62
CA HIS A 143 -1.33 -9.68 -6.63
C HIS A 143 0.14 -9.73 -7.06
N PRO A 144 1.02 -10.43 -6.32
CA PRO A 144 2.44 -10.41 -6.61
C PRO A 144 2.74 -11.07 -7.97
N ILE A 145 3.79 -10.59 -8.62
CA ILE A 145 4.42 -11.30 -9.74
C ILE A 145 5.62 -12.01 -9.13
N VAL A 146 5.47 -13.32 -8.89
CA VAL A 146 6.45 -14.13 -8.19
C VAL A 146 6.61 -15.47 -8.90
N ALA A 147 7.84 -15.98 -8.91
CA ALA A 147 8.17 -17.30 -9.37
C ALA A 147 9.24 -17.91 -8.45
N ARG A 148 9.27 -19.23 -8.40
CA ARG A 148 10.17 -19.98 -7.54
C ARG A 148 10.75 -21.16 -8.32
N ASP A 149 12.01 -21.42 -8.08
CA ASP A 149 12.68 -22.66 -8.50
C ASP A 149 13.61 -23.13 -7.37
N GLY A 150 13.34 -24.33 -6.84
CA GLY A 150 14.00 -24.88 -5.66
C GLY A 150 13.99 -23.90 -4.47
N PRO A 151 15.18 -23.50 -3.95
CA PRO A 151 15.28 -22.55 -2.85
C PRO A 151 15.07 -21.09 -3.27
N CYS A 152 15.19 -20.78 -4.56
CA CYS A 152 15.23 -19.41 -5.06
C CYS A 152 13.84 -18.89 -5.38
N THR A 153 13.53 -17.69 -4.92
CA THR A 153 12.29 -16.98 -5.25
C THR A 153 12.64 -15.61 -5.82
N VAL A 154 11.99 -15.21 -6.92
CA VAL A 154 12.13 -13.88 -7.51
C VAL A 154 10.76 -13.21 -7.54
N TYR A 155 10.74 -11.94 -7.13
CA TYR A 155 9.59 -11.06 -7.09
C TYR A 155 9.80 -9.92 -8.08
N LEU A 156 8.72 -9.50 -8.72
CA LEU A 156 8.70 -8.35 -9.60
C LEU A 156 7.63 -7.35 -9.13
N GLU A 157 8.08 -6.16 -8.78
CA GLU A 157 7.23 -5.05 -8.36
C GLU A 157 7.04 -4.06 -9.52
N LEU A 158 5.82 -3.59 -9.74
CA LEU A 158 5.53 -2.53 -10.69
C LEU A 158 5.87 -1.16 -10.09
N ALA A 159 6.83 -0.47 -10.69
CA ALA A 159 7.43 0.75 -10.15
C ALA A 159 7.06 2.03 -10.90
N SER A 160 6.20 1.96 -11.93
CA SER A 160 5.82 3.14 -12.74
C SER A 160 4.34 3.25 -13.04
N ALA A 161 3.86 4.49 -13.07
CA ALA A 161 2.47 4.80 -13.38
C ALA A 161 2.02 4.43 -14.80
N ARG A 162 2.99 4.24 -15.70
CA ARG A 162 2.80 3.86 -17.11
C ARG A 162 2.91 2.35 -17.36
N GLY A 163 3.29 1.56 -16.35
CA GLY A 163 3.46 0.11 -16.52
C GLY A 163 4.79 -0.30 -17.15
N GLU A 164 5.74 0.62 -17.32
CA GLU A 164 6.96 0.45 -18.13
C GLU A 164 8.20 0.11 -17.31
N ARG A 165 8.18 0.39 -16.00
CA ARG A 165 9.26 0.08 -15.06
C ARG A 165 8.83 -0.91 -14.00
N PHE A 166 9.75 -1.81 -13.69
CA PHE A 166 9.63 -2.80 -12.64
C PHE A 166 10.91 -2.86 -11.82
N VAL A 167 10.80 -3.33 -10.58
CA VAL A 167 11.96 -3.66 -9.73
C VAL A 167 11.90 -5.15 -9.44
N ALA A 168 12.93 -5.88 -9.85
CA ALA A 168 13.09 -7.29 -9.49
C ALA A 168 13.90 -7.40 -8.18
N SER A 169 13.54 -8.37 -7.35
CA SER A 169 14.27 -8.76 -6.15
C SER A 169 14.10 -10.24 -5.91
N GLY A 170 14.91 -10.83 -5.02
CA GLY A 170 14.82 -12.27 -4.79
C GLY A 170 15.59 -12.75 -3.58
N THR A 171 15.32 -13.99 -3.18
CA THR A 171 15.84 -14.62 -1.97
C THR A 171 16.14 -16.09 -2.20
N GLY A 172 16.99 -16.67 -1.35
CA GLY A 172 17.30 -18.10 -1.38
C GLY A 172 18.36 -18.48 -2.42
N PHE A 173 19.04 -17.50 -2.98
CA PHE A 173 20.23 -17.72 -3.79
C PHE A 173 21.44 -18.03 -2.90
N VAL A 174 22.48 -18.57 -3.49
CA VAL A 174 23.73 -18.85 -2.76
C VAL A 174 24.38 -17.52 -2.37
N PRO A 175 24.69 -17.29 -1.08
CA PRO A 175 25.36 -16.09 -0.63
C PRO A 175 26.67 -15.80 -1.36
N GLY A 176 26.84 -14.58 -1.86
CA GLY A 176 28.03 -14.19 -2.61
C GLY A 176 28.29 -15.08 -3.84
N ASP A 177 27.25 -15.52 -4.53
CA ASP A 177 27.37 -16.16 -5.84
C ASP A 177 27.18 -15.13 -6.96
N ASP A 178 27.69 -15.44 -8.15
CA ASP A 178 27.39 -14.66 -9.35
C ASP A 178 26.26 -15.35 -10.12
N VAL A 179 25.13 -14.65 -10.26
CA VAL A 179 24.00 -15.12 -11.05
C VAL A 179 23.99 -14.42 -12.41
N VAL A 180 23.41 -15.07 -13.42
CA VAL A 180 23.14 -14.44 -14.71
C VAL A 180 21.69 -14.01 -14.74
N VAL A 181 21.47 -12.71 -14.90
CA VAL A 181 20.16 -12.12 -15.16
C VAL A 181 19.96 -12.02 -16.66
N GLU A 182 18.85 -12.55 -17.15
CA GLU A 182 18.39 -12.40 -18.52
C GLU A 182 17.05 -11.67 -18.55
N SER A 183 16.97 -10.59 -19.34
CA SER A 183 15.73 -9.87 -19.61
C SER A 183 15.44 -9.91 -21.11
N GLN A 184 14.24 -10.35 -21.46
CA GLN A 184 13.79 -10.43 -22.84
C GLN A 184 12.49 -9.65 -23.03
N PHE A 185 12.44 -8.75 -24.01
CA PHE A 185 11.24 -8.02 -24.42
C PHE A 185 11.38 -7.57 -25.88
N SER A 186 10.29 -7.57 -26.65
CA SER A 186 10.27 -7.11 -28.05
C SER A 186 11.41 -7.68 -28.93
N GLY A 187 11.76 -8.96 -28.73
CA GLY A 187 12.86 -9.65 -29.44
C GLY A 187 14.27 -9.28 -28.98
N GLN A 188 14.42 -8.28 -28.10
CA GLN A 188 15.69 -7.94 -27.47
C GLN A 188 15.95 -8.89 -26.31
N VAL A 189 17.21 -9.33 -26.17
CA VAL A 189 17.69 -10.14 -25.04
C VAL A 189 18.88 -9.41 -24.45
N ASN A 190 18.78 -9.08 -23.17
CA ASN A 190 19.88 -8.52 -22.39
C ASN A 190 20.31 -9.54 -21.33
N ARG A 191 21.60 -9.80 -21.23
CA ARG A 191 22.21 -10.70 -20.25
C ARG A 191 23.29 -9.96 -19.50
N ARG A 192 23.28 -10.08 -18.17
CA ARG A 192 24.35 -9.52 -17.33
C ARG A 192 24.58 -10.38 -16.09
N PRO A 193 25.82 -10.44 -15.58
CA PRO A 193 26.07 -11.00 -14.27
C PRO A 193 25.55 -10.04 -13.18
N LEU A 194 25.09 -10.61 -12.06
CA LEU A 194 24.71 -9.87 -10.87
C LEU A 194 25.21 -10.63 -9.63
N ARG A 195 25.76 -9.88 -8.67
CA ARG A 195 26.29 -10.45 -7.43
C ARG A 195 25.19 -10.60 -6.39
N VAL A 196 25.01 -11.79 -5.85
CA VAL A 196 24.11 -12.07 -4.72
C VAL A 196 24.72 -11.52 -3.42
N THR A 197 23.89 -10.98 -2.53
CA THR A 197 24.36 -10.45 -1.24
C THR A 197 24.89 -11.55 -0.32
N ALA A 198 25.53 -11.16 0.78
CA ALA A 198 26.03 -12.10 1.80
C ALA A 198 24.90 -12.87 2.52
N GLU A 199 23.65 -12.41 2.40
CA GLU A 199 22.46 -13.02 2.98
C GLU A 199 21.71 -13.91 1.98
N GLY A 200 22.24 -14.11 0.76
CA GLY A 200 21.58 -14.90 -0.28
C GLY A 200 20.43 -14.18 -0.97
N MET A 201 20.44 -12.84 -0.97
CA MET A 201 19.44 -12.01 -1.64
C MET A 201 19.93 -11.54 -3.01
N LEU A 202 19.02 -11.50 -3.98
CA LEU A 202 19.26 -10.79 -5.23
C LEU A 202 19.06 -9.29 -4.97
N PRO A 203 20.07 -8.42 -5.22
CA PRO A 203 19.91 -6.99 -5.03
C PRO A 203 18.82 -6.43 -5.97
N PRO A 204 18.14 -5.33 -5.59
CA PRO A 204 17.11 -4.74 -6.42
C PRO A 204 17.62 -4.41 -7.82
N ASP A 205 16.87 -4.87 -8.83
CA ASP A 205 17.21 -4.66 -10.22
C ASP A 205 16.13 -3.83 -10.94
N ASP A 206 16.51 -2.63 -11.38
CA ASP A 206 15.65 -1.73 -12.15
C ASP A 206 15.52 -2.20 -13.60
N ILE A 207 14.29 -2.58 -13.99
CA ILE A 207 13.95 -2.99 -15.34
C ILE A 207 13.08 -1.91 -15.97
N SER A 208 13.47 -1.44 -17.14
CA SER A 208 12.73 -0.43 -17.90
C SER A 208 12.51 -0.90 -19.32
N HIS A 209 11.26 -0.82 -19.77
CA HIS A 209 10.87 -1.16 -21.13
C HIS A 209 10.60 0.12 -21.92
N ALA A 210 11.08 0.15 -23.16
CA ALA A 210 10.76 1.20 -24.12
C ALA A 210 9.79 0.64 -25.17
N PRO A 211 8.82 1.45 -25.67
CA PRO A 211 7.88 1.05 -26.72
C PRO A 211 8.60 0.77 -28.04
N ILE A 212 9.10 -0.46 -28.19
CA ILE A 212 9.64 -1.01 -29.44
C ILE A 212 8.62 -2.01 -29.96
N GLY A 213 7.84 -1.61 -30.97
CA GLY A 213 6.79 -2.44 -31.55
C GLY A 213 5.54 -2.60 -30.67
N PRO A 214 4.58 -3.48 -31.07
CA PRO A 214 3.31 -3.68 -30.37
C PRO A 214 3.36 -4.73 -29.25
N ASP A 215 4.41 -5.55 -29.17
CA ASP A 215 4.53 -6.57 -28.13
C ASP A 215 4.68 -5.92 -26.74
N ARG A 216 3.91 -6.43 -25.78
CA ARG A 216 3.85 -5.94 -24.40
C ARG A 216 4.07 -7.08 -23.41
N SER A 217 4.78 -8.11 -23.87
CA SER A 217 5.18 -9.27 -23.08
C SER A 217 6.67 -9.15 -22.78
N ALA A 218 7.08 -9.62 -21.62
CA ALA A 218 8.47 -9.65 -21.20
C ALA A 218 8.73 -10.90 -20.36
N ARG A 219 9.98 -11.35 -20.42
CA ARG A 219 10.50 -12.45 -19.60
C ARG A 219 11.70 -11.94 -18.81
N TYR A 220 11.74 -12.29 -17.54
CA TYR A 220 12.88 -12.04 -16.66
C TYR A 220 13.33 -13.36 -16.04
N ALA A 221 14.59 -13.73 -16.21
CA ALA A 221 15.14 -14.96 -15.67
C ALA A 221 16.39 -14.67 -14.85
N VAL A 222 16.55 -15.40 -13.76
CA VAL A 222 17.74 -15.35 -12.90
C VAL A 222 18.28 -16.77 -12.75
N LYS A 223 19.48 -16.98 -13.28
CA LYS A 223 20.15 -18.27 -13.27
C LYS A 223 21.32 -18.23 -12.29
N GLY A 224 21.22 -18.99 -11.21
CA GLY A 224 22.32 -19.26 -10.29
C GLY A 224 22.81 -20.70 -10.43
N ARG A 225 23.83 -21.06 -9.64
CA ARG A 225 24.36 -22.43 -9.66
C ARG A 225 23.37 -23.49 -9.13
N ALA A 226 22.39 -23.08 -8.33
CA ALA A 226 21.47 -23.97 -7.62
C ALA A 226 20.02 -23.94 -8.15
N CYS A 227 19.68 -22.98 -9.02
CA CYS A 227 18.31 -22.70 -9.45
C CYS A 227 18.27 -21.82 -10.70
N GLU A 228 17.17 -21.87 -11.43
CA GLU A 228 16.85 -21.00 -12.55
C GLU A 228 15.39 -20.52 -12.45
N VAL A 229 15.20 -19.31 -11.94
CA VAL A 229 13.86 -18.73 -11.76
C VAL A 229 13.48 -17.92 -13.00
N THR A 230 12.33 -18.20 -13.60
CA THR A 230 11.79 -17.44 -14.75
C THR A 230 10.43 -16.83 -14.41
N LEU A 231 10.26 -15.55 -14.77
CA LEU A 231 9.04 -14.77 -14.66
C LEU A 231 8.59 -14.33 -16.06
N GLU A 232 7.31 -14.53 -16.36
CA GLU A 232 6.65 -13.91 -17.52
C GLU A 232 5.66 -12.87 -17.05
N TYR A 233 5.67 -11.71 -17.69
CA TYR A 233 4.83 -10.58 -17.30
C TYR A 233 4.50 -9.69 -18.49
N ARG A 234 3.53 -8.80 -18.28
CA ARG A 234 3.16 -7.78 -19.25
C ARG A 234 3.60 -6.40 -18.76
N TRP A 235 3.88 -5.52 -19.70
CA TRP A 235 4.31 -4.14 -19.43
C TRP A 235 3.46 -3.12 -20.23
N GLY A 236 3.61 -1.83 -19.94
CA GLY A 236 2.79 -0.76 -20.47
C GLY A 236 1.34 -0.80 -19.92
N ALA A 237 0.38 -0.35 -20.73
CA ALA A 237 -1.04 -0.38 -20.36
C ALA A 237 -1.56 -1.76 -19.89
N PRO A 238 -1.18 -2.90 -20.51
CA PRO A 238 -1.55 -4.22 -20.00
C PRO A 238 -1.10 -4.53 -18.56
N ALA A 239 0.02 -3.98 -18.08
CA ALA A 239 0.46 -4.16 -16.70
C ALA A 239 -0.45 -3.48 -15.68
N LEU A 240 -1.22 -2.48 -16.13
CA LEU A 240 -2.11 -1.67 -15.30
C LEU A 240 -3.53 -2.23 -15.25
N GLN A 241 -3.79 -3.37 -15.91
CA GLN A 241 -5.08 -4.04 -15.85
C GLN A 241 -5.36 -4.50 -14.42
N ARG A 242 -6.47 -4.03 -13.86
CA ARG A 242 -6.95 -4.39 -12.53
C ARG A 242 -7.75 -5.68 -12.64
N ARG A 243 -7.50 -6.65 -11.76
CA ARG A 243 -8.22 -7.93 -11.67
C ARG A 243 -9.08 -7.97 -10.44
#